data_AF-A0A7Y2GTQ4-F1
#
_entry.id   AF-A0A7Y2GTQ4-F1
#
_cell.length_a   1.000
_cell.length_b   1.000
_cell.length_c   1.000
_cell.angle_alpha   90.00
_cell.angle_beta   90.00
_cell.angle_gamma   90.00
#
_symmetry.space_group_name_H-M   'P 1'
#
loop_
_entity.id
_entity.type
_entity.pdbx_description
1 polymer ?
#
loop_
_entity_poly.entity_id
_entity_poly.type
_entity_poly.pdbx_seq_one_letter_code
_entity_poly.pdbx_strand_id
1 'polypeptide(L)'
;MKKSRWMGIIGVSFLAGIILLAPTDVSAQWWKIVKPKDNNTAAKPEPTPTPTKRSQRRATKGISDSKISLGLKEALSKGVRFAVDSLGVEDGFYKNLDVKIPLPKSLKSVARVASFAGYRDRVDAFELAMNRAAEKAVPVAIDVFVDAIKQMSFSDAKDILFSGEDDAATKYFQKTSEEKLRGKF
;
A
#
# COMPACT_ATOMS: atom_id res chain seq x y z
N MET A 1 -6.04 52.42 2.32
CA MET A 1 -5.77 53.38 1.22
C MET A 1 -4.70 52.76 0.33
N LYS A 2 -4.99 52.50 -0.96
CA LYS A 2 -4.44 53.24 -2.12
C LYS A 2 -2.90 53.36 -2.00
N LYS A 3 -2.06 52.90 -2.91
CA LYS A 3 -2.09 52.85 -4.38
C LYS A 3 -0.65 52.38 -4.75
N SER A 4 -0.44 51.41 -5.66
CA SER A 4 -0.19 51.66 -7.09
C SER A 4 1.09 52.51 -7.32
N ARG A 5 2.06 52.25 -8.21
CA ARG A 5 2.21 51.47 -9.44
C ARG A 5 3.61 51.86 -9.99
N TRP A 6 4.23 50.98 -10.79
CA TRP A 6 5.13 51.30 -11.94
C TRP A 6 6.47 52.01 -11.63
N MET A 7 7.57 51.90 -12.39
CA MET A 7 7.91 51.56 -13.79
C MET A 7 9.18 50.65 -13.78
N GLY A 8 9.59 49.94 -14.83
CA GLY A 8 9.32 50.15 -16.24
C GLY A 8 9.84 48.99 -17.11
N ILE A 9 9.31 49.01 -18.33
CA ILE A 9 9.36 48.01 -19.40
C ILE A 9 10.53 48.36 -20.35
N ILE A 10 10.98 47.35 -21.12
CA ILE A 10 11.37 47.36 -22.56
C ILE A 10 12.75 46.68 -22.72
N GLY A 11 12.98 45.68 -23.58
CA GLY A 11 12.19 45.12 -24.68
C GLY A 11 12.57 43.64 -24.98
N VAL A 12 11.70 42.85 -25.63
CA VAL A 12 11.64 42.63 -27.10
C VAL A 12 12.89 41.85 -27.55
N SER A 13 12.91 40.64 -28.10
CA SER A 13 11.98 39.65 -28.65
C SER A 13 12.81 38.34 -28.76
N PHE A 14 12.29 37.12 -28.84
CA PHE A 14 11.77 36.47 -30.04
C PHE A 14 11.53 34.98 -29.74
N LEU A 15 10.66 34.35 -30.54
CA LEU A 15 10.44 32.90 -30.76
C LEU A 15 9.23 32.23 -30.07
N ALA A 16 8.07 32.52 -30.67
CA ALA A 16 7.18 31.56 -31.34
C ALA A 16 6.60 30.37 -30.56
N GLY A 17 5.27 30.41 -30.36
CA GLY A 17 4.45 29.20 -30.21
C GLY A 17 3.30 29.27 -29.21
N ILE A 18 2.40 30.26 -29.29
CA ILE A 18 1.11 30.22 -28.57
C ILE A 18 -0.02 30.52 -29.58
N ILE A 19 -1.14 29.85 -29.33
CA ILE A 19 -2.54 30.14 -29.69
C ILE A 19 -3.09 29.21 -30.79
N LEU A 20 -3.90 28.24 -30.38
CA LEU A 20 -5.32 28.34 -30.71
C LEU A 20 -6.22 27.73 -29.63
N LEU A 21 -7.03 28.61 -29.06
CA LEU A 21 -8.27 28.38 -28.35
C LEU A 21 -9.12 27.39 -29.14
N ALA A 22 -9.47 26.23 -28.55
CA ALA A 22 -10.40 25.31 -29.19
C ALA A 22 -11.81 25.93 -29.20
N PRO A 23 -12.45 26.13 -30.36
CA PRO A 23 -13.86 26.49 -30.41
C PRO A 23 -14.71 25.29 -29.98
N THR A 24 -15.39 25.43 -28.84
CA THR A 24 -16.53 24.61 -28.47
C THR A 24 -17.70 25.01 -29.36
N ASP A 25 -17.80 24.45 -30.55
CA ASP A 25 -19.04 24.34 -31.33
C ASP A 25 -18.76 23.50 -32.59
N VAL A 26 -18.70 22.17 -32.43
CA VAL A 26 -18.91 21.26 -33.58
C VAL A 26 -20.41 21.06 -33.71
N SER A 27 -21.10 22.12 -34.15
CA SER A 27 -22.49 22.04 -34.56
C SER A 27 -22.57 21.53 -36.00
N ALA A 28 -23.40 20.52 -36.20
CA ALA A 28 -23.53 19.74 -37.42
C ALA A 28 -24.14 20.55 -38.57
N GLN A 29 -23.30 21.11 -39.44
CA GLN A 29 -23.69 21.76 -40.71
C GLN A 29 -23.20 20.99 -41.95
N TRP A 30 -23.10 19.66 -41.86
CA TRP A 30 -22.68 18.79 -42.97
C TRP A 30 -23.78 18.57 -44.03
N TRP A 31 -25.04 18.82 -43.68
CA TRP A 31 -26.19 18.66 -44.59
C TRP A 31 -26.29 19.76 -45.67
N LYS A 32 -25.52 20.86 -45.58
CA LYS A 32 -25.44 21.87 -46.66
C LYS A 32 -24.50 21.46 -47.82
N ILE A 33 -23.72 20.39 -47.64
CA ILE A 33 -22.75 19.89 -48.64
C ILE A 33 -23.34 18.72 -49.45
N VAL A 34 -24.45 18.13 -49.02
CA VAL A 34 -25.13 17.03 -49.73
C VAL A 34 -26.48 17.53 -50.25
N LYS A 35 -26.51 17.96 -51.51
CA LYS A 35 -27.78 18.18 -52.25
C LYS A 35 -27.89 17.21 -53.42
N PRO A 36 -28.41 16.00 -53.22
CA PRO A 36 -29.01 15.21 -54.27
C PRO A 36 -30.44 15.73 -54.52
N LYS A 37 -30.79 15.82 -55.80
CA LYS A 37 -32.04 16.41 -56.33
C LYS A 37 -32.92 15.27 -56.80
N ASP A 38 -33.47 14.53 -55.86
CA ASP A 38 -34.32 13.38 -56.10
C ASP A 38 -35.03 12.94 -54.81
N ASN A 39 -36.19 12.32 -55.01
CA ASN A 39 -37.36 12.47 -54.18
C ASN A 39 -37.81 11.08 -53.71
N ASN A 40 -37.38 10.68 -52.51
CA ASN A 40 -38.19 9.87 -51.59
C ASN A 40 -37.50 9.56 -50.26
N THR A 41 -38.34 9.44 -49.23
CA THR A 41 -38.11 8.78 -47.94
C THR A 41 -37.42 9.59 -46.84
N ALA A 42 -38.26 10.11 -45.95
CA ALA A 42 -37.88 10.59 -44.63
C ALA A 42 -37.36 9.45 -43.75
N ALA A 43 -36.13 9.58 -43.26
CA ALA A 43 -35.61 8.81 -42.15
C ALA A 43 -35.00 9.79 -41.13
N LYS A 44 -35.60 9.84 -39.94
CA LYS A 44 -35.18 10.62 -38.77
C LYS A 44 -34.03 9.88 -38.06
N PRO A 45 -32.80 10.43 -37.93
CA PRO A 45 -31.76 9.77 -37.16
C PRO A 45 -31.81 10.14 -35.67
N GLU A 46 -31.93 9.11 -34.83
CA GLU A 46 -31.70 9.14 -33.38
C GLU A 46 -30.20 9.34 -33.04
N PRO A 47 -29.86 9.93 -31.88
CA PRO A 47 -28.49 10.21 -31.48
C PRO A 47 -27.73 8.93 -31.08
N THR A 48 -26.61 8.66 -31.75
CA THR A 48 -25.69 7.54 -31.47
C THR A 48 -24.38 8.10 -30.86
N PRO A 49 -23.74 7.38 -29.91
CA PRO A 49 -23.22 7.94 -28.67
C PRO A 49 -21.74 8.38 -28.71
N THR A 50 -21.44 9.36 -27.86
CA THR A 50 -20.13 9.91 -27.55
C THR A 50 -19.15 8.84 -27.00
N PRO A 51 -17.85 8.88 -27.34
CA PRO A 51 -16.85 7.94 -26.83
C PRO A 51 -16.64 8.16 -25.32
N THR A 52 -17.33 7.36 -24.52
CA THR A 52 -17.12 7.28 -23.07
C THR A 52 -15.79 6.59 -22.82
N LYS A 53 -14.87 7.23 -22.09
CA LYS A 53 -13.70 6.57 -21.48
C LYS A 53 -14.20 5.35 -20.72
N ARG A 54 -14.06 4.15 -21.31
CA ARG A 54 -14.26 2.88 -20.62
C ARG A 54 -13.18 2.79 -19.56
N SER A 55 -13.51 3.25 -18.36
CA SER A 55 -12.98 2.69 -17.14
C SER A 55 -13.11 1.17 -17.27
N GLN A 56 -12.02 0.47 -17.56
CA GLN A 56 -11.92 -0.96 -17.36
C GLN A 56 -11.93 -1.21 -15.85
N ARG A 57 -13.09 -0.97 -15.22
CA ARG A 57 -13.52 -1.81 -14.11
C ARG A 57 -13.67 -3.20 -14.72
N ARG A 58 -12.57 -3.97 -14.77
CA ARG A 58 -12.69 -5.43 -14.84
C ARG A 58 -13.56 -5.78 -13.65
N ALA A 59 -14.81 -6.08 -13.94
CA ALA A 59 -15.71 -6.59 -12.94
C ALA A 59 -15.03 -7.82 -12.35
N THR A 60 -14.67 -7.75 -11.07
CA THR A 60 -14.37 -8.90 -10.21
C THR A 60 -15.65 -9.72 -9.98
N LYS A 61 -16.43 -9.94 -11.04
CA LYS A 61 -17.67 -10.69 -11.05
C LYS A 61 -17.28 -12.16 -11.28
N GLY A 62 -16.94 -12.86 -10.20
CA GLY A 62 -16.76 -14.31 -10.28
C GLY A 62 -15.96 -15.01 -9.18
N ILE A 63 -15.34 -14.29 -8.24
CA ILE A 63 -14.86 -14.92 -7.01
C ILE A 63 -15.93 -14.70 -5.97
N SER A 64 -16.52 -15.77 -5.42
CA SER A 64 -17.42 -15.61 -4.29
C SER A 64 -16.64 -14.95 -3.17
N ASP A 65 -17.26 -13.96 -2.53
CA ASP A 65 -16.79 -13.31 -1.32
C ASP A 65 -16.14 -14.31 -0.33
N SER A 66 -16.73 -15.50 -0.15
CA SER A 66 -16.17 -16.60 0.63
C SER A 66 -14.81 -17.16 0.16
N LYS A 67 -14.56 -17.24 -1.15
CA LYS A 67 -13.29 -17.72 -1.70
C LYS A 67 -12.16 -16.71 -1.45
N ILE A 68 -12.48 -15.42 -1.45
CA ILE A 68 -11.50 -14.36 -1.15
C ILE A 68 -11.02 -14.49 0.29
N SER A 69 -11.94 -14.62 1.25
CA SER A 69 -11.57 -14.76 2.66
C SER A 69 -10.83 -16.06 2.96
N LEU A 70 -11.24 -17.18 2.35
CA LEU A 70 -10.52 -18.44 2.48
C LEU A 70 -9.09 -18.32 1.91
N GLY A 71 -8.93 -17.70 0.74
CA GLY A 71 -7.62 -17.47 0.14
C GLY A 71 -6.73 -16.57 1.01
N LEU A 72 -7.28 -15.51 1.60
CA LEU A 72 -6.54 -14.64 2.52
C LEU A 72 -6.10 -15.41 3.77
N LYS A 73 -7.01 -16.16 4.42
CA LYS A 73 -6.68 -16.94 5.62
C LYS A 73 -5.57 -17.94 5.35
N GLU A 74 -5.64 -18.63 4.21
CA GLU A 74 -4.63 -19.59 3.79
C GLU A 74 -3.27 -18.92 3.55
N ALA A 75 -3.26 -17.78 2.84
CA ALA A 75 -2.05 -17.00 2.59
C ALA A 75 -1.42 -16.50 3.89
N LEU A 76 -2.23 -15.98 4.82
CA LEU A 76 -1.77 -15.53 6.13
C LEU A 76 -1.26 -16.71 6.97
N SER A 77 -1.93 -17.86 6.94
CA SER A 77 -1.48 -19.04 7.69
C SER A 77 -0.11 -19.51 7.19
N LYS A 78 0.09 -19.56 5.87
CA LYS A 78 1.37 -19.87 5.26
C LYS A 78 2.43 -18.81 5.56
N GLY A 79 2.08 -17.53 5.49
CA GLY A 79 2.99 -16.42 5.78
C GLY A 79 3.46 -16.42 7.23
N VAL A 80 2.56 -16.65 8.18
CA VAL A 80 2.90 -16.78 9.60
C VAL A 80 3.81 -17.97 9.85
N ARG A 81 3.49 -19.15 9.28
CA ARG A 81 4.36 -20.33 9.39
C ARG A 81 5.75 -20.06 8.83
N PHE A 82 5.82 -19.52 7.62
CA PHE A 82 7.07 -19.15 6.99
C PHE A 82 7.89 -18.17 7.84
N ALA A 83 7.26 -17.14 8.40
CA ALA A 83 7.92 -16.18 9.27
C ALA A 83 8.44 -16.84 10.56
N VAL A 84 7.63 -17.69 11.20
CA VAL A 84 8.05 -18.43 12.40
C VAL A 84 9.20 -19.38 12.10
N ASP A 85 9.11 -20.14 11.01
CA ASP A 85 10.14 -21.10 10.60
C ASP A 85 11.45 -20.39 10.22
N SER A 86 11.35 -19.18 9.64
CA SER A 86 12.53 -18.39 9.25
C SER A 86 13.18 -17.66 10.42
N LEU A 87 12.39 -17.20 11.40
CA LEU A 87 12.86 -16.35 12.50
C LEU A 87 13.08 -17.11 13.82
N GLY A 88 12.45 -18.28 13.97
CA GLY A 88 12.53 -19.12 15.16
C GLY A 88 13.75 -20.05 15.21
N VAL A 89 14.63 -19.96 14.22
CA VAL A 89 15.86 -20.75 14.11
C VAL A 89 17.08 -19.96 14.56
N GLU A 90 18.18 -20.67 14.82
CA GLU A 90 19.45 -20.03 15.11
C GLU A 90 19.83 -19.06 13.98
N ASP A 91 20.16 -17.83 14.38
CA ASP A 91 20.54 -16.71 13.52
C ASP A 91 19.39 -16.11 12.68
N GLY A 92 18.15 -16.56 12.88
CA GLY A 92 16.96 -16.01 12.25
C GLY A 92 16.75 -14.52 12.52
N PHE A 93 17.18 -14.05 13.70
CA PHE A 93 17.24 -12.61 14.01
C PHE A 93 18.66 -12.07 13.89
N TYR A 94 19.63 -12.70 14.55
CA TYR A 94 20.93 -12.07 14.77
C TYR A 94 21.69 -11.75 13.48
N LYS A 95 21.59 -12.60 12.44
CA LYS A 95 22.25 -12.40 11.14
C LYS A 95 21.37 -11.71 10.10
N ASN A 96 20.08 -11.50 10.36
CA ASN A 96 19.18 -10.86 9.42
C ASN A 96 19.02 -9.37 9.76
N LEU A 97 19.67 -8.49 9.01
CA LEU A 97 19.70 -7.04 9.28
C LEU A 97 18.32 -6.36 9.25
N ASP A 98 17.35 -6.93 8.54
CA ASP A 98 16.00 -6.36 8.42
C ASP A 98 15.16 -6.56 9.69
N VAL A 99 15.49 -7.58 10.49
CA VAL A 99 14.71 -7.98 11.69
C VAL A 99 15.56 -8.09 12.95
N LYS A 100 16.89 -7.98 12.85
CA LYS A 100 17.82 -8.01 13.98
C LYS A 100 17.40 -7.01 15.04
N ILE A 101 17.38 -7.45 16.30
CA ILE A 101 17.04 -6.60 17.44
C ILE A 101 18.31 -5.88 17.90
N PRO A 102 18.42 -4.55 17.69
CA PRO A 102 19.55 -3.78 18.17
C PRO A 102 19.38 -3.46 19.65
N LEU A 103 20.48 -3.08 20.30
CA LEU A 103 20.42 -2.58 21.68
C LEU A 103 19.39 -1.44 21.83
N PRO A 104 18.58 -1.46 22.91
CA PRO A 104 17.58 -0.43 23.15
C PRO A 104 18.25 0.93 23.33
N LYS A 105 17.57 2.01 22.92
CA LYS A 105 18.13 3.38 22.93
C LYS A 105 18.69 3.77 24.30
N SER A 106 18.08 3.31 25.38
CA SER A 106 18.52 3.53 26.77
C SER A 106 19.88 2.92 27.09
N LEU A 107 20.25 1.80 26.46
CA LEU A 107 21.50 1.08 26.72
C LEU A 107 22.62 1.43 25.74
N LYS A 108 22.32 2.10 24.62
CA LYS A 108 23.34 2.43 23.59
C LYS A 108 24.51 3.26 24.13
N SER A 109 24.25 4.23 25.00
CA SER A 109 25.31 5.08 25.57
C SER A 109 26.21 4.28 26.52
N VAL A 110 25.61 3.47 27.39
CA VAL A 110 26.35 2.61 28.34
C VAL A 110 27.18 1.57 27.58
N ALA A 111 26.59 0.92 26.58
CA ALA A 111 27.26 -0.02 25.70
C ALA A 111 28.48 0.62 25.00
N ARG A 112 28.34 1.86 24.51
CA ARG A 112 29.46 2.58 23.87
C ARG A 112 30.62 2.80 24.84
N VAL A 113 30.34 3.29 26.05
CA VAL A 113 31.36 3.51 27.08
C VAL A 113 32.01 2.19 27.50
N ALA A 114 31.21 1.15 27.74
CA ALA A 114 31.69 -0.19 28.08
C ALA A 114 32.61 -0.75 26.99
N SER A 115 32.23 -0.60 25.72
CA SER A 115 33.07 -1.01 24.58
C SER A 115 34.39 -0.25 24.51
N PHE A 116 34.42 1.05 24.83
CA PHE A 116 35.68 1.81 24.92
C PHE A 116 36.53 1.41 26.13
N ALA A 117 35.89 0.99 27.23
CA ALA A 117 36.54 0.48 28.42
C ALA A 117 37.02 -0.98 28.30
N GLY A 118 36.97 -1.58 27.10
CA GLY A 118 37.47 -2.93 26.83
C GLY A 118 36.42 -4.05 26.97
N TYR A 119 35.15 -3.73 27.25
CA TYR A 119 34.07 -4.72 27.41
C TYR A 119 33.25 -4.97 26.14
N ARG A 120 33.84 -4.75 24.96
CA ARG A 120 33.14 -4.92 23.67
C ARG A 120 32.52 -6.31 23.53
N ASP A 121 33.27 -7.36 23.85
CA ASP A 121 32.79 -8.74 23.75
C ASP A 121 31.56 -9.01 24.64
N ARG A 122 31.44 -8.31 25.78
CA ARG A 122 30.28 -8.43 26.68
C ARG A 122 29.06 -7.72 26.11
N VAL A 123 29.27 -6.57 25.46
CA VAL A 123 28.21 -5.83 24.76
C VAL A 123 27.69 -6.65 23.60
N ASP A 124 28.58 -7.24 22.80
CA ASP A 124 28.23 -8.06 21.65
C ASP A 124 27.53 -9.35 22.09
N ALA A 125 28.01 -10.00 23.17
CA ALA A 125 27.35 -11.16 23.76
C ALA A 125 25.95 -10.86 24.30
N PHE A 126 25.74 -9.66 24.86
CA PHE A 126 24.42 -9.23 25.32
C PHE A 126 23.45 -9.00 24.15
N GLU A 127 23.91 -8.34 23.08
CA GLU A 127 23.11 -8.18 21.86
C GLU A 127 22.75 -9.53 21.25
N LEU A 128 23.72 -10.46 21.18
CA LEU A 128 23.50 -11.82 20.73
C LEU A 128 22.46 -12.54 21.62
N ALA A 129 22.60 -12.47 22.94
CA ALA A 129 21.68 -13.13 23.87
C ALA A 129 20.23 -12.64 23.73
N MET A 130 20.04 -11.34 23.51
CA MET A 130 18.72 -10.75 23.26
C MET A 130 18.10 -11.27 21.95
N ASN A 131 18.88 -11.36 20.88
CA ASN A 131 18.41 -11.92 19.62
C ASN A 131 18.12 -13.43 19.75
N ARG A 132 18.98 -14.18 20.44
CA ARG A 132 18.74 -15.61 20.76
C ARG A 132 17.47 -15.81 21.59
N ALA A 133 17.15 -14.88 22.50
CA ALA A 133 15.90 -14.92 23.26
C ALA A 133 14.68 -14.73 22.34
N ALA A 134 14.76 -13.80 21.38
CA ALA A 134 13.71 -13.61 20.39
C ALA A 134 13.52 -14.83 19.48
N GLU A 135 14.61 -15.42 18.98
CA GLU A 135 14.59 -16.66 18.18
C GLU A 135 13.87 -17.79 18.95
N LYS A 136 14.13 -17.94 20.25
CA LYS A 136 13.45 -18.94 21.10
C LYS A 136 11.98 -18.61 21.38
N ALA A 137 11.61 -17.33 21.41
CA ALA A 137 10.25 -16.89 21.69
C ALA A 137 9.31 -17.07 20.50
N VAL A 138 9.80 -16.87 19.27
CA VAL A 138 9.01 -16.93 18.04
C VAL A 138 8.18 -18.23 17.88
N PRO A 139 8.73 -19.45 18.03
CA PRO A 139 7.93 -20.66 17.87
C PRO A 139 6.83 -20.81 18.93
N VAL A 140 6.96 -20.20 20.10
CA VAL A 140 5.94 -20.24 21.17
C VAL A 140 4.71 -19.39 20.83
N ALA A 141 4.87 -18.43 19.91
CA ALA A 141 3.83 -17.48 19.49
C ALA A 141 2.95 -18.00 18.33
N ILE A 142 3.35 -19.06 17.62
CA ILE A 142 2.66 -19.50 16.39
C ILE A 142 1.17 -19.80 16.60
N ASP A 143 0.84 -20.47 17.70
CA ASP A 143 -0.55 -20.87 18.00
C ASP A 143 -1.45 -19.65 18.17
N VAL A 144 -0.91 -18.56 18.73
CA VAL A 144 -1.66 -17.31 18.93
C VAL A 144 -2.10 -16.72 17.59
N PHE A 145 -1.18 -16.65 16.62
CA PHE A 145 -1.47 -16.11 15.30
C PHE A 145 -2.37 -17.03 14.47
N VAL A 146 -2.15 -18.35 14.55
CA VAL A 146 -3.00 -19.33 13.87
C VAL A 146 -4.44 -19.25 14.38
N ASP A 147 -4.63 -19.09 15.69
CA ASP A 147 -5.96 -18.94 16.27
C ASP A 147 -6.62 -17.62 15.90
N ALA A 148 -5.86 -16.52 15.82
CA ALA A 148 -6.36 -15.26 15.29
C ALA A 148 -6.86 -15.40 13.83
N ILE A 149 -6.10 -16.08 12.96
CA ILE A 149 -6.51 -16.33 11.57
C ILE A 149 -7.79 -17.18 11.50
N LYS A 150 -7.92 -18.21 12.35
CA LYS A 150 -9.14 -19.02 12.41
C LYS A 150 -10.36 -18.16 12.77
N GLN A 151 -10.21 -17.27 13.76
CA GLN A 151 -11.26 -16.39 14.27
C GLN A 151 -11.59 -15.21 13.34
N MET A 152 -10.78 -14.93 12.32
CA MET A 152 -10.99 -13.86 11.36
C MET A 152 -12.36 -13.96 10.67
N SER A 153 -13.16 -12.91 10.76
CA SER A 153 -14.45 -12.84 10.11
C SER A 153 -14.33 -12.48 8.62
N PHE A 154 -15.44 -12.56 7.90
CA PHE A 154 -15.47 -12.14 6.51
C PHE A 154 -15.27 -10.61 6.36
N SER A 155 -15.80 -9.82 7.28
CA SER A 155 -15.59 -8.36 7.31
C SER A 155 -14.13 -8.03 7.57
N ASP A 156 -13.47 -8.69 8.54
CA ASP A 156 -12.05 -8.46 8.83
C ASP A 156 -11.19 -8.74 7.60
N ALA A 157 -11.47 -9.83 6.88
CA ALA A 157 -10.77 -10.16 5.65
C ALA A 157 -10.98 -9.09 4.57
N LYS A 158 -12.21 -8.59 4.40
CA LYS A 158 -12.49 -7.48 3.48
C LYS A 158 -11.73 -6.22 3.87
N ASP A 159 -11.72 -5.88 5.15
CA ASP A 159 -11.03 -4.68 5.64
C ASP A 159 -9.52 -4.79 5.39
N ILE A 160 -8.92 -5.96 5.58
CA ILE A 160 -7.51 -6.20 5.25
C ILE A 160 -7.24 -6.02 3.74
N LEU A 161 -8.11 -6.51 2.85
CA LEU A 161 -7.89 -6.40 1.40
C LEU A 161 -8.21 -5.03 0.81
N PHE A 162 -9.21 -4.34 1.36
CA PHE A 162 -9.83 -3.18 0.71
C PHE A 162 -9.64 -1.86 1.47
N SER A 163 -9.02 -1.87 2.66
CA SER A 163 -8.69 -0.64 3.39
C SER A 163 -7.70 0.26 2.64
N GLY A 164 -6.79 -0.33 1.87
CA GLY A 164 -5.68 0.39 1.23
C GLY A 164 -4.56 0.77 2.21
N GLU A 165 -4.60 0.26 3.44
CA GLU A 165 -3.54 0.43 4.43
C GLU A 165 -2.49 -0.68 4.30
N ASP A 166 -1.20 -0.32 4.28
CA ASP A 166 -0.10 -1.28 4.15
C ASP A 166 0.05 -2.20 5.37
N ASP A 167 -0.50 -1.79 6.52
CA ASP A 167 -0.37 -2.47 7.81
C ASP A 167 -1.69 -3.06 8.33
N ALA A 168 -2.72 -3.17 7.49
CA ALA A 168 -4.05 -3.63 7.91
C ALA A 168 -4.02 -5.02 8.59
N ALA A 169 -3.26 -5.96 8.03
CA ALA A 169 -3.08 -7.29 8.63
C ALA A 169 -2.34 -7.22 9.97
N THR A 170 -1.32 -6.37 10.07
CA THR A 170 -0.55 -6.15 11.31
C THR A 170 -1.44 -5.60 12.41
N LYS A 171 -2.25 -4.58 12.12
CA LYS A 171 -3.23 -4.01 13.05
C LYS A 171 -4.25 -5.04 13.53
N TYR A 172 -4.74 -5.88 12.61
CA TYR A 172 -5.65 -6.98 12.97
C TYR A 172 -4.99 -7.94 13.97
N PHE A 173 -3.75 -8.37 13.71
CA PHE A 173 -3.02 -9.25 14.62
C PHE A 173 -2.74 -8.58 15.96
N GLN A 174 -2.35 -7.31 15.97
CA GLN A 174 -2.14 -6.57 17.22
C GLN A 174 -3.41 -6.59 18.08
N LYS A 175 -4.56 -6.22 17.50
CA LYS A 175 -5.85 -6.23 18.22
C LYS A 175 -6.25 -7.61 18.75
N THR A 176 -5.94 -8.68 18.04
CA THR A 176 -6.45 -10.04 18.34
C THR A 176 -5.47 -10.95 19.08
N SER A 177 -4.19 -10.60 19.07
CA SER A 177 -3.11 -11.45 19.56
C SER A 177 -2.29 -10.81 20.69
N GLU A 178 -2.27 -9.47 20.82
CA GLU A 178 -1.36 -8.77 21.76
C GLU A 178 -1.55 -9.23 23.21
N GLU A 179 -2.78 -9.28 23.71
CA GLU A 179 -3.05 -9.69 25.09
C GLU A 179 -2.55 -11.12 25.37
N LYS A 180 -2.80 -12.04 24.43
CA LYS A 180 -2.35 -13.45 24.53
C LYS A 180 -0.82 -13.56 24.48
N LEU A 181 -0.16 -12.76 23.66
CA LEU A 181 1.30 -12.72 23.58
C LEU A 181 1.91 -12.16 24.87
N ARG A 182 1.35 -11.09 25.43
CA ARG A 182 1.76 -10.53 26.72
C ARG A 182 1.55 -11.50 27.89
N GLY A 183 0.58 -12.40 27.78
CA GLY A 183 0.38 -13.46 28.78
C GLY A 183 1.42 -14.59 28.69
N LYS A 184 2.12 -14.74 27.56
CA LYS A 184 3.09 -15.83 27.32
C LYS A 184 4.54 -15.46 27.67
N PHE A 185 4.87 -14.17 27.78
CA PHE A 185 6.23 -13.65 27.98
C PHE A 185 6.24 -12.56 29.05
#